data_AF-A0A1I3SVV6-F1
#
_entry.id   AF-A0A1I3SVV6-F1
#
_cell.length_a   1.000
_cell.length_b   1.000
_cell.length_c   1.000
_cell.angle_alpha   90.00
_cell.angle_beta   90.00
_cell.angle_gamma   90.00
#
_symmetry.space_group_name_H-M   'P 1'
#
loop_
_entity.id
_entity.type
_entity.pdbx_description
1 polymer ?
#
loop_
_entity_poly.entity_id
_entity_poly.type
_entity_poly.pdbx_seq_one_letter_code
_entity_poly.pdbx_strand_id
1 'polypeptide(L)' 'MTANKYAAPTGIGSGEVVQKAVAAENYLNPIDISSFDFAARIVAARHRLHIATAREICRLAQIGGLA' A
#
# COMPACT_ATOMS: atom_id res chain seq x y z
N MET A 1 36.82 -8.15 2.34
CA MET A 1 36.11 -8.26 1.05
C MET A 1 34.81 -9.01 1.30
N THR A 2 33.67 -8.33 1.12
CA THR A 2 32.34 -8.94 1.17
C THR A 2 31.53 -8.28 0.07
N ALA A 3 31.24 -9.00 -1.00
CA ALA A 3 30.48 -8.49 -2.15
C ALA A 3 29.03 -8.23 -1.72
N ASN A 4 28.56 -7.00 -1.96
CA ASN A 4 27.22 -6.59 -1.58
C ASN A 4 26.19 -7.15 -2.58
N LYS A 5 25.33 -8.05 -2.10
CA LYS A 5 24.29 -8.78 -2.85
C LYS A 5 23.18 -7.92 -3.46
N TYR A 6 23.28 -6.60 -3.32
CA TYR A 6 22.34 -5.60 -3.85
C TYR A 6 22.93 -4.77 -5.00
N ALA A 7 24.11 -5.14 -5.52
CA ALA A 7 24.63 -4.51 -6.72
C ALA A 7 23.74 -4.85 -7.92
N ALA A 8 23.10 -3.84 -8.50
CA ALA A 8 22.34 -3.96 -9.74
C ALA A 8 23.24 -4.48 -10.87
N PRO A 9 22.71 -5.29 -11.82
CA PRO A 9 23.50 -5.79 -12.93
C PRO A 9 23.98 -4.61 -13.78
N THR A 10 25.30 -4.41 -13.83
CA THR A 10 25.92 -3.45 -14.75
C THR A 10 25.87 -4.02 -16.16
N GLY A 11 24.74 -3.82 -16.83
CA GLY A 11 24.61 -4.03 -18.27
C GLY A 11 25.22 -2.85 -19.01
N ILE A 12 26.38 -3.04 -19.62
CA ILE A 12 26.93 -2.14 -20.63
C ILE A 12 26.18 -2.41 -21.92
N GLY A 13 25.25 -1.51 -22.28
CA GLY A 13 24.51 -1.56 -23.53
C GLY A 13 23.85 -0.21 -23.79
N SER A 14 24.19 0.43 -24.90
CA SER A 14 23.79 1.78 -25.30
C SER A 14 22.32 1.87 -25.73
N GLY A 15 21.40 1.59 -24.82
CA GLY A 15 20.01 2.01 -24.92
C GLY A 15 19.78 2.99 -23.79
N GLU A 16 19.50 4.25 -24.11
CA GLU A 16 19.23 5.29 -23.13
C GLU A 16 17.88 5.00 -22.45
N VAL A 17 17.89 4.08 -21.48
CA VAL A 17 16.78 3.86 -20.58
C VAL A 17 16.81 5.04 -19.62
N VAL A 18 16.01 6.06 -19.93
CA VAL A 18 15.66 7.09 -18.96
C VAL A 18 14.83 6.39 -17.88
N GLN A 19 15.52 5.76 -16.92
CA GLN A 19 14.91 5.36 -15.67
C GLN A 19 14.52 6.68 -15.01
N LYS A 20 13.24 7.07 -15.17
CA LYS A 20 12.64 8.09 -14.33
C LYS A 20 12.71 7.52 -12.93
N ALA A 21 13.76 7.87 -12.20
CA ALA A 21 13.95 7.51 -10.81
C ALA A 21 12.76 8.13 -10.06
N VAL A 22 11.72 7.33 -9.86
CA VAL A 22 10.63 7.71 -8.98
C VAL A 22 11.25 7.68 -7.59
N ALA A 23 11.60 8.86 -7.09
CA ALA A 23 12.16 8.99 -5.75
C ALA A 23 11.22 8.29 -4.75
N ALA A 24 11.76 7.59 -3.76
CA ALA A 24 10.96 6.79 -2.80
C ALA A 24 9.85 7.61 -2.13
N GLU A 25 10.10 8.91 -1.93
CA GLU A 25 9.16 9.94 -1.49
C GLU A 25 7.90 10.08 -2.38
N ASN A 26 7.98 9.78 -3.68
CA ASN A 26 6.82 9.79 -4.58
C ASN A 26 5.94 8.54 -4.47
N TYR A 27 6.42 7.48 -3.82
CA TYR A 27 5.59 6.32 -3.44
C TYR A 27 4.85 6.55 -2.12
N LEU A 28 5.23 7.58 -1.37
CA LEU A 28 4.79 7.84 -0.01
C LEU A 28 4.01 9.15 0.07
N ASN A 29 2.78 9.10 -0.43
CA ASN A 29 1.70 9.63 0.39
C ASN A 29 1.14 8.43 1.15
N PRO A 30 1.69 8.06 2.33
CA PRO A 30 0.96 7.19 3.23
C PRO A 30 -0.29 7.95 3.61
N ILE A 31 -1.38 7.71 2.88
CA ILE A 31 -2.69 8.00 3.44
C ILE A 31 -2.73 7.06 4.62
N ASP A 32 -2.55 7.62 5.81
CA ASP A 32 -2.51 6.90 7.08
C ASP A 32 -3.94 6.41 7.36
N ILE A 33 -4.38 5.45 6.56
CA ILE A 33 -5.68 4.82 6.67
C ILE A 33 -5.50 3.72 7.69
N SER A 34 -6.14 3.90 8.84
CA SER A 34 -6.26 2.84 9.84
C SER A 34 -6.72 1.54 9.18
N SER A 35 -6.13 0.41 9.58
CA SER A 35 -6.54 -0.92 9.11
C SER A 35 -8.05 -1.17 9.27
N PHE A 36 -8.65 -0.54 10.29
CA PHE A 36 -10.09 -0.53 10.50
C PHE A 36 -10.85 0.17 9.36
N ASP A 37 -10.44 1.38 8.98
CA ASP A 37 -11.06 2.13 7.90
C ASP A 37 -10.84 1.48 6.54
N PHE A 38 -9.68 0.83 6.34
CA PHE A 38 -9.43 0.04 5.15
C PHE A 38 -10.41 -1.14 5.04
N ALA A 39 -10.59 -1.90 6.12
CA ALA A 39 -11.54 -3.01 6.16
C ALA A 39 -13.00 -2.54 5.93
N ALA A 40 -13.40 -1.45 6.58
CA ALA A 40 -14.74 -0.88 6.42
C ALA A 40 -15.01 -0.46 4.97
N ARG A 41 -14.03 0.11 4.26
CA ARG A 41 -14.16 0.46 2.83
C ARG A 41 -14.35 -0.76 1.94
N ILE A 42 -13.64 -1.86 2.21
CA ILE A 42 -13.80 -3.12 1.47
C ILE A 42 -15.21 -3.70 1.70
N VAL A 43 -15.67 -3.73 2.95
CA VAL A 43 -17.01 -4.24 3.29
C VAL A 43 -18.10 -3.38 2.66
N ALA A 44 -17.98 -2.05 2.74
CA ALA A 44 -18.91 -1.11 2.12
C ALA A 44 -19.01 -1.33 0.61
N ALA A 45 -17.87 -1.45 -0.09
CA ALA A 45 -17.83 -1.66 -1.53
C ALA A 45 -18.41 -3.03 -1.94
N ARG A 46 -18.06 -4.12 -1.24
CA ARG A 46 -18.53 -5.47 -1.55
C ARG A 46 -20.04 -5.63 -1.37
N HIS A 47 -20.59 -5.02 -0.32
CA HIS A 47 -21.99 -5.19 0.05
C HIS A 47 -22.88 -4.01 -0.34
N ARG A 48 -22.34 -3.02 -1.04
CA ARG A 48 -23.03 -1.77 -1.42
C ARG A 48 -23.70 -1.08 -0.23
N LEU A 49 -23.02 -1.11 0.91
CA LEU A 49 -23.49 -0.51 2.16
C LEU A 49 -22.97 0.90 2.32
N HIS A 50 -23.69 1.71 3.09
CA HIS A 50 -23.15 2.97 3.56
C HIS A 50 -21.92 2.72 4.46
N ILE A 51 -20.90 3.57 4.37
CA ILE A 51 -19.63 3.37 5.09
C ILE A 51 -19.81 3.32 6.62
N ALA A 52 -20.79 4.04 7.15
CA ALA A 52 -21.13 4.00 8.57
C ALA A 52 -21.61 2.60 9.02
N THR A 53 -22.45 1.95 8.21
CA THR A 53 -22.93 0.59 8.46
C THR A 53 -21.79 -0.42 8.37
N ALA A 54 -20.90 -0.26 7.38
CA ALA A 54 -19.74 -1.13 7.24
C ALA A 54 -18.74 -1.01 8.40
N ARG A 55 -18.53 0.21 8.93
CA ARG A 55 -17.73 0.43 10.14
C ARG A 55 -18.31 -0.27 11.35
N GLU A 56 -19.62 -0.19 11.54
CA GLU A 56 -20.28 -0.87 12.67
C GLU A 56 -20.18 -2.39 12.56
N ILE A 57 -20.35 -2.95 11.35
CA ILE A 57 -20.10 -4.37 11.10
C ILE A 57 -18.65 -4.74 11.43
N CYS A 58 -17.67 -3.94 10.99
CA CYS A 58 -16.27 -4.20 11.29
C CYS A 58 -15.98 -4.12 12.81
N ARG A 59 -16.60 -3.18 13.53
CA ARG A 59 -16.50 -3.06 14.99
C ARG A 59 -17.06 -4.30 15.69
N LEU A 60 -18.28 -4.71 15.33
CA LEU A 60 -18.93 -5.88 15.92
C LEU A 60 -18.18 -7.18 15.63
N ALA A 61 -17.59 -7.29 14.43
CA ALA A 61 -16.82 -8.45 14.01
C ALA A 61 -15.33 -8.38 14.43
N GLN A 62 -14.90 -7.32 15.13
CA GLN A 62 -13.50 -7.07 15.52
C GLN A 62 -12.51 -7.13 14.34
N ILE A 63 -12.96 -6.67 13.16
CA ILE A 63 -12.16 -6.65 11.93
C ILE A 63 -11.38 -5.34 11.86
N GLY A 64 -10.06 -5.44 11.65
CA GLY A 64 -9.19 -4.29 11.42
C GLY A 64 -8.51 -3.71 12.67
N GLY A 65 -8.60 -4.40 13.81
CA GLY A 65 -7.93 -4.01 15.07
C GLY A 65 -8.88 -3.36 16.10
N LEU A 66 -8.35 -3.06 17.29
CA LEU A 66 -9.05 -2.23 18.27
C LEU A 66 -9.11 -0.80 17.74
N ALA A 67 -10.31 -0.38 17.34
CA ALA A 67 -10.62 0.99 16.94
C ALA A 67 -10.36 2.00 18.05
#